data_AF-A0A0M3IT99-F1
#
_entry.id   AF-A0A0M3IT99-F1
#
_cell.length_a   1.000
_cell.length_b   1.000
_cell.length_c   1.000
_cell.angle_alpha   90.00
_cell.angle_beta   90.00
_cell.angle_gamma   90.00
#
_symmetry.space_group_name_H-M   'P 1'
#
loop_
_entity.id
_entity.type
_entity.pdbx_description
1 polymer ?
#
loop_
_entity_poly.entity_id
_entity_poly.type
_entity_poly.pdbx_seq_one_letter_code
_entity_poly.pdbx_strand_id
1 'polypeptide(L)'
;MSNESPRRAYNLLMPTPEIRHCFTANIPEDYCPCYSEMQIDAEQAEQAANELIRYVNDLLKRSYGKMDDGNIKDGFICSELVLKKIEYASIRIPSMELVIDPQVGGKLPSKGIEISYRVVIHTKPPSNALIEGVVVKDLINNLWEVTGEIERNNKYGNTSHCVVNPLLKKLCHCLPTK
;
A
#
# COMPACT_ATOMS: atom_id res chain seq x y z
N MET A 1 -27.81 15.35 -9.69
CA MET A 1 -26.83 14.62 -10.51
C MET A 1 -26.90 15.17 -11.92
N SER A 2 -26.02 16.12 -12.25
CA SER A 2 -25.92 16.70 -13.58
C SER A 2 -25.30 15.65 -14.52
N ASN A 3 -26.04 15.33 -15.58
CA ASN A 3 -25.62 14.42 -16.64
C ASN A 3 -24.67 15.17 -17.58
N GLU A 4 -23.42 15.38 -17.16
CA GLU A 4 -22.41 16.07 -17.97
C GLU A 4 -21.74 15.09 -18.94
N SER A 5 -21.91 15.36 -20.23
CA SER A 5 -21.24 14.65 -21.31
C SER A 5 -19.73 14.89 -21.19
N PRO A 6 -18.87 13.85 -21.33
CA PRO A 6 -17.43 14.03 -21.23
C PRO A 6 -16.92 15.03 -22.28
N ARG A 7 -16.13 16.03 -21.83
CA ARG A 7 -15.52 17.05 -22.69
C ARG A 7 -13.99 16.99 -22.60
N ARG A 8 -13.32 17.18 -23.75
CA ARG A 8 -11.85 17.16 -23.86
C ARG A 8 -11.17 18.25 -23.02
N ALA A 9 -11.80 19.42 -22.88
CA ALA A 9 -11.26 20.54 -22.14
C ALA A 9 -12.34 21.20 -21.29
N TYR A 10 -12.01 21.46 -20.03
CA TYR A 10 -12.84 22.21 -19.09
C TYR A 10 -12.27 23.63 -18.97
N ASN A 11 -13.14 24.63 -18.95
CA ASN A 11 -12.74 26.00 -18.65
C ASN A 11 -12.20 26.06 -17.20
N LEU A 12 -11.17 26.86 -16.95
CA LEU A 12 -10.61 27.13 -15.62
C LEU A 12 -11.68 27.57 -14.60
N LEU A 13 -12.73 28.24 -15.07
CA LEU A 13 -13.82 28.76 -14.24
C LEU A 13 -15.00 27.79 -14.07
N MET A 14 -14.94 26.59 -14.67
CA MET A 14 -15.98 25.57 -14.55
C MET A 14 -15.58 24.51 -13.52
N PRO A 15 -16.56 23.89 -12.84
CA PRO A 15 -16.29 22.74 -11.99
C PRO A 15 -15.64 21.64 -12.84
N THR A 16 -14.55 21.09 -12.32
CA THR A 16 -13.90 19.96 -12.96
C THR A 16 -14.56 18.67 -12.53
N PRO A 17 -14.70 17.68 -13.43
CA PRO A 17 -15.31 16.40 -13.09
C PRO A 17 -14.51 15.72 -11.97
N GLU A 18 -15.23 15.04 -11.07
CA GLU A 18 -14.65 14.29 -9.95
C GLU A 18 -13.76 13.14 -10.44
N ILE A 19 -14.06 12.58 -11.61
CA ILE A 19 -13.33 11.46 -12.21
C ILE A 19 -12.86 11.88 -13.61
N ARG A 20 -11.55 11.76 -13.87
CA ARG A 20 -10.93 12.04 -15.17
C ARG A 20 -10.27 10.78 -15.71
N HIS A 21 -10.71 10.32 -16.87
CA HIS A 21 -10.10 9.19 -17.58
C HIS A 21 -9.27 9.67 -18.77
N CYS A 22 -8.21 8.94 -19.12
CA CYS A 22 -7.40 9.21 -20.33
C CYS A 22 -8.28 9.31 -21.59
N PHE A 23 -9.26 8.41 -21.74
CA PHE A 23 -10.24 8.42 -22.82
C PHE A 23 -11.01 9.74 -22.91
N THR A 24 -11.53 10.23 -21.78
CA THR A 24 -12.30 11.49 -21.73
C THR A 24 -11.43 12.72 -22.00
N ALA A 25 -10.13 12.62 -21.74
CA ALA A 25 -9.15 13.65 -22.06
C ALA A 25 -8.62 13.55 -23.51
N ASN A 26 -9.08 12.54 -24.27
CA ASN A 26 -8.62 12.25 -25.63
C ASN A 26 -7.09 12.07 -25.70
N ILE A 27 -6.52 11.50 -24.63
CA ILE A 27 -5.11 11.11 -24.53
C ILE A 27 -4.99 9.72 -25.15
N PRO A 28 -4.13 9.50 -26.16
CA PRO A 28 -3.91 8.17 -26.74
C PRO A 28 -3.46 7.17 -25.67
N GLU A 29 -3.79 5.88 -25.85
CA GLU A 29 -3.50 4.85 -24.84
C GLU A 29 -2.00 4.76 -24.51
N ASP A 30 -1.13 4.91 -25.51
CA ASP A 30 0.33 4.96 -25.38
C ASP A 30 0.85 6.04 -24.42
N TYR A 31 0.05 7.08 -24.15
CA TYR A 31 0.40 8.19 -23.25
C TYR A 31 -0.39 8.16 -21.92
N CYS A 32 -1.26 7.17 -21.73
CA CYS A 32 -1.95 6.96 -20.46
C CYS A 32 -0.97 6.38 -19.42
N PRO A 33 -1.11 6.65 -18.11
CA PRO A 33 -0.22 6.08 -17.10
C PRO A 33 -0.12 4.56 -17.21
N CYS A 34 1.09 4.02 -17.05
CA CYS A 34 1.36 2.58 -17.18
C CYS A 34 0.51 1.69 -16.26
N TYR A 35 -0.02 2.27 -15.17
CA TYR A 35 -0.87 1.59 -14.21
C TYR A 35 -2.15 2.40 -13.98
N SER A 36 -3.27 1.70 -13.96
CA SER A 36 -4.55 2.23 -13.49
C SER A 36 -4.74 1.87 -12.03
N GLU A 37 -5.01 2.87 -11.17
CA GLU A 37 -5.35 2.66 -9.76
C GLU A 37 -6.87 2.69 -9.61
N MET A 38 -7.45 1.58 -9.14
CA MET A 38 -8.88 1.44 -8.89
C MET A 38 -9.12 1.23 -7.40
N GLN A 39 -9.98 2.06 -6.80
CA GLN A 39 -10.39 1.86 -5.41
C GLN A 39 -11.24 0.58 -5.29
N ILE A 40 -10.99 -0.17 -4.22
CA ILE A 40 -11.68 -1.43 -3.91
C ILE A 40 -12.29 -1.38 -2.51
N ASP A 41 -13.23 -2.28 -2.25
CA ASP A 41 -13.87 -2.39 -0.94
C ASP A 41 -12.94 -3.04 0.09
N ALA A 42 -13.18 -2.75 1.37
CA ALA A 42 -12.38 -3.28 2.47
C ALA A 42 -12.37 -4.82 2.52
N GLU A 43 -13.49 -5.47 2.16
CA GLU A 43 -13.60 -6.93 2.08
C GLU A 43 -12.62 -7.53 1.07
N GLN A 44 -12.46 -6.87 -0.09
CA GLN A 44 -11.55 -7.32 -1.14
C GLN A 44 -10.07 -7.10 -0.75
N ALA A 45 -9.80 -6.16 0.15
CA ALA A 45 -8.46 -5.80 0.61
C ALA A 45 -8.04 -6.50 1.92
N GLU A 46 -8.91 -7.32 2.52
CA GLU A 46 -8.68 -7.90 3.84
C GLU A 46 -7.42 -8.77 3.89
N GLN A 47 -7.20 -9.61 2.88
CA GLN A 47 -6.01 -10.46 2.79
C GLN A 47 -4.72 -9.62 2.68
N ALA A 48 -4.71 -8.61 1.82
CA ALA A 48 -3.57 -7.71 1.67
C ALA A 48 -3.28 -6.94 2.97
N ALA A 49 -4.31 -6.45 3.66
CA ALA A 49 -4.17 -5.75 4.95
C ALA A 49 -3.56 -6.65 6.04
N ASN A 50 -3.99 -7.92 6.09
CA ASN A 50 -3.47 -8.89 7.05
C ASN A 50 -2.00 -9.26 6.76
N GLU A 51 -1.63 -9.44 5.49
CA GLU A 51 -0.23 -9.68 5.10
C GLU A 51 0.67 -8.49 5.42
N LEU A 52 0.18 -7.25 5.22
CA LEU A 52 0.92 -6.05 5.62
C LEU A 52 1.18 -6.02 7.14
N ILE A 53 0.17 -6.30 7.96
CA ILE A 53 0.31 -6.32 9.42
C ILE A 53 1.29 -7.41 9.85
N ARG A 54 1.16 -8.60 9.27
CA ARG A 54 2.04 -9.73 9.55
C ARG A 54 3.48 -9.35 9.25
N TYR A 55 3.75 -8.81 8.06
CA TYR A 55 5.06 -8.35 7.67
C TYR A 55 5.65 -7.30 8.64
N VAL A 56 4.85 -6.30 9.03
CA VAL A 56 5.29 -5.27 9.99
C VAL A 56 5.61 -5.88 11.36
N ASN A 57 4.76 -6.77 11.87
CA ASN A 57 5.01 -7.44 13.14
C ASN A 57 6.24 -8.35 13.08
N ASP A 58 6.48 -9.03 11.96
CA ASP A 58 7.67 -9.85 11.75
C ASP A 58 8.95 -9.00 11.61
N LEU A 59 8.85 -7.80 11.02
CA LEU A 59 9.92 -6.82 11.00
C LEU A 59 10.27 -6.34 12.41
N LEU A 60 9.25 -6.00 13.23
CA LEU A 60 9.43 -5.62 14.63
C LEU A 60 10.03 -6.78 15.45
N LYS A 61 9.58 -8.02 15.25
CA LYS A 61 10.09 -9.21 15.93
C LYS A 61 11.56 -9.49 15.60
N ARG A 62 11.95 -9.37 14.33
CA ARG A 62 13.35 -9.55 13.89
C ARG A 62 14.28 -8.52 14.51
N SER A 63 13.79 -7.30 14.76
CA SER A 63 14.61 -6.22 15.32
C SER A 63 15.00 -6.37 16.79
N TYR A 64 14.47 -7.36 17.53
CA TYR A 64 14.94 -7.69 18.88
C TYR A 64 16.23 -8.54 18.89
N GLY A 65 16.63 -9.08 17.75
CA GLY A 65 17.85 -9.90 17.62
C GLY A 65 19.11 -9.04 17.67
N LYS A 66 20.12 -9.45 18.45
CA LYS A 66 21.43 -8.79 18.60
C LYS A 66 22.33 -8.83 17.34
N MET A 67 21.75 -8.99 16.16
CA MET A 67 22.45 -9.10 14.88
C MET A 67 21.80 -8.08 13.94
N ASP A 68 22.56 -7.04 13.61
CA ASP A 68 22.28 -5.96 12.66
C ASP A 68 21.25 -4.89 13.06
N ASP A 69 21.77 -3.72 13.48
CA ASP A 69 21.21 -2.36 13.32
C ASP A 69 19.73 -2.07 13.71
N GLY A 70 19.13 -2.96 14.51
CA GLY A 70 17.81 -2.82 15.14
C GLY A 70 17.92 -2.34 16.58
N ASN A 71 18.37 -1.10 16.81
CA ASN A 71 18.58 -0.55 18.15
C ASN A 71 17.25 -0.26 18.88
N ILE A 72 16.65 -1.28 19.51
CA ILE A 72 15.62 -1.14 20.55
C ILE A 72 16.33 -1.06 21.92
N LYS A 73 16.03 -0.02 22.71
CA LYS A 73 16.60 0.17 24.05
C LYS A 73 16.23 -0.99 24.97
N ASP A 74 17.19 -1.39 25.81
CA ASP A 74 16.97 -2.39 26.86
C ASP A 74 15.79 -2.01 27.76
N GLY A 75 15.01 -3.01 28.16
CA GLY A 75 13.82 -2.80 29.00
C GLY A 75 12.55 -2.38 28.24
N PHE A 76 12.58 -2.36 26.90
CA PHE A 76 11.44 -2.01 26.07
C PHE A 76 11.14 -3.04 24.98
N ILE A 77 9.86 -3.16 24.64
CA ILE A 77 9.35 -3.89 23.49
C ILE A 77 8.39 -3.01 22.68
N CYS A 78 8.40 -3.15 21.37
CA CYS A 78 7.35 -2.66 20.50
C CYS A 78 6.05 -3.46 20.69
N SER A 79 4.94 -2.74 20.85
CA SER A 79 3.59 -3.31 20.82
C SER A 79 3.35 -4.03 19.50
N GLU A 80 2.75 -5.22 19.58
CA GLU A 80 2.22 -5.91 18.42
C GLU A 80 1.07 -5.09 17.81
N LEU A 81 1.09 -4.94 16.48
CA LEU A 81 0.08 -4.20 15.75
C LEU A 81 -1.06 -5.14 15.36
N VAL A 82 -2.29 -4.72 15.62
CA VAL A 82 -3.50 -5.48 15.32
C VAL A 82 -4.43 -4.62 14.47
N LEU A 83 -5.01 -5.20 13.41
CA LEU A 83 -5.93 -4.50 12.51
C LEU A 83 -7.14 -3.99 13.30
N LYS A 84 -7.46 -2.71 13.14
CA LYS A 84 -8.71 -2.10 13.61
C LYS A 84 -9.69 -1.97 12.45
N LYS A 85 -9.25 -1.36 11.35
CA LYS A 85 -10.02 -1.22 10.10
C LYS A 85 -9.10 -0.86 8.94
N ILE A 86 -9.60 -1.06 7.73
CA ILE A 86 -9.00 -0.57 6.48
C ILE A 86 -9.63 0.80 6.20
N GLU A 87 -8.80 1.83 6.07
CA GLU A 87 -9.23 3.22 5.82
C GLU A 87 -9.33 3.51 4.33
N TYR A 88 -8.44 2.90 3.54
CA TYR A 88 -8.43 3.01 2.08
C TYR A 88 -7.78 1.76 1.47
N ALA A 89 -8.28 1.34 0.32
CA ALA A 89 -7.65 0.29 -0.46
C ALA A 89 -7.84 0.53 -1.95
N SER A 90 -6.81 0.24 -2.73
CA SER A 90 -6.86 0.27 -4.19
C SER A 90 -5.98 -0.81 -4.80
N ILE A 91 -6.27 -1.17 -6.03
CA ILE A 91 -5.46 -2.06 -6.85
C ILE A 91 -4.81 -1.26 -7.97
N ARG A 92 -3.54 -1.54 -8.25
CA ARG A 92 -2.83 -1.04 -9.43
C ARG A 92 -2.71 -2.18 -10.43
N ILE A 93 -3.33 -1.97 -11.59
CA ILE A 93 -3.35 -2.93 -12.70
C ILE A 93 -2.50 -2.35 -13.83
N PRO A 94 -1.53 -3.12 -14.39
CA PRO A 94 -0.80 -2.69 -15.58
C PRO A 94 -1.72 -2.55 -16.79
N SER A 95 -1.33 -1.75 -17.79
CA SER A 95 -2.08 -1.67 -19.06
C SER A 95 -2.15 -3.04 -19.75
N MET A 96 -3.27 -3.34 -20.43
CA MET A 96 -3.45 -4.63 -21.12
C MET A 96 -2.40 -4.88 -22.21
N GLU A 97 -1.84 -3.82 -22.81
CA GLU A 97 -0.75 -3.90 -23.78
C GLU A 97 0.55 -4.48 -23.20
N LEU A 98 0.79 -4.31 -21.89
CA LEU A 98 1.92 -4.94 -21.19
C LEU A 98 1.66 -6.41 -20.83
N VAL A 99 0.40 -6.84 -20.84
CA VAL A 99 0.00 -8.22 -20.52
C VAL A 99 0.00 -9.11 -21.76
N ILE A 100 -0.24 -8.54 -22.95
CA ILE A 100 -0.27 -9.24 -24.23
C ILE A 100 0.87 -8.71 -25.10
N ASP A 101 2.07 -9.27 -24.95
CA ASP A 101 3.19 -8.90 -25.81
C ASP A 101 3.00 -9.55 -27.22
N PRO A 102 2.82 -8.75 -28.28
CA PRO A 102 2.67 -9.26 -29.65
C PRO A 102 3.93 -9.99 -30.14
N GLN A 103 5.11 -9.68 -29.59
CA GLN A 103 6.40 -10.26 -29.97
C GLN A 103 6.55 -11.71 -29.47
N VAL A 104 5.78 -12.13 -28.47
CA VAL A 104 5.67 -13.53 -28.01
C VAL A 104 4.38 -14.22 -28.47
N GLY A 105 3.72 -13.67 -29.49
CA GLY A 105 2.55 -14.29 -30.12
C GLY A 105 1.31 -14.29 -29.22
N GLY A 106 1.12 -13.25 -28.40
CA GLY A 106 -0.05 -13.11 -27.54
C GLY A 106 -0.10 -14.08 -26.36
N LYS A 107 1.02 -14.71 -26.01
CA LYS A 107 1.15 -15.47 -24.77
C LYS A 107 1.39 -14.49 -23.62
N LEU A 108 0.57 -14.60 -22.58
CA LEU A 108 0.84 -13.97 -21.27
C LEU A 108 2.26 -14.38 -20.84
N PRO A 109 3.16 -13.43 -20.49
CA PRO A 109 4.47 -13.78 -19.96
C PRO A 109 4.27 -14.63 -18.70
N SER A 110 4.84 -15.84 -18.69
CA SER A 110 4.70 -16.84 -17.61
C SER A 110 5.31 -16.42 -16.26
N LYS A 111 5.79 -15.18 -16.17
CA LYS A 111 6.44 -14.57 -15.02
C LYS A 111 5.86 -13.15 -14.87
N GLY A 112 5.19 -12.85 -13.75
CA GLY A 112 4.86 -11.47 -13.39
C GLY A 112 3.44 -10.97 -13.67
N ILE A 113 2.41 -11.84 -13.66
CA ILE A 113 1.04 -11.34 -13.47
C ILE A 113 0.84 -11.08 -11.98
N GLU A 114 1.09 -9.85 -11.62
CA GLU A 114 1.06 -9.35 -10.25
C GLU A 114 -0.06 -8.33 -10.09
N ILE A 115 -0.85 -8.47 -9.03
CA ILE A 115 -1.79 -7.42 -8.61
C ILE A 115 -1.17 -6.70 -7.42
N SER A 116 -0.97 -5.39 -7.56
CA SER A 116 -0.46 -4.55 -6.49
C SER A 116 -1.61 -3.93 -5.71
N TYR A 117 -1.75 -4.27 -4.44
CA TYR A 117 -2.71 -3.69 -3.52
C TYR A 117 -2.03 -2.56 -2.75
N ARG A 118 -2.55 -1.34 -2.86
CA ARG A 118 -2.18 -0.24 -1.97
C ARG A 118 -3.23 -0.17 -0.87
N VAL A 119 -2.80 -0.38 0.37
CA VAL A 119 -3.71 -0.42 1.52
C VAL A 119 -3.26 0.61 2.56
N VAL A 120 -4.24 1.29 3.14
CA VAL A 120 -4.08 2.15 4.30
C VAL A 120 -4.88 1.55 5.45
N ILE A 121 -4.17 1.09 6.47
CA ILE A 121 -4.72 0.36 7.60
C ILE A 121 -4.62 1.18 8.88
N HIS A 122 -5.63 1.06 9.73
CA HIS A 122 -5.62 1.62 11.07
C HIS A 122 -5.44 0.47 12.06
N THR A 123 -4.49 0.62 12.99
CA THR A 123 -4.21 -0.36 14.04
C THR A 123 -4.92 -0.02 15.35
N LYS A 124 -5.13 -1.03 16.21
CA LYS A 124 -5.71 -0.86 17.55
C LYS A 124 -4.74 -0.13 18.51
N PRO A 125 -5.24 0.40 19.64
CA PRO A 125 -4.37 0.88 20.73
C PRO A 125 -3.38 -0.22 21.18
N PRO A 126 -2.18 0.15 21.67
CA PRO A 126 -1.76 1.50 22.02
C PRO A 126 -1.16 2.31 20.86
N SER A 127 -0.78 1.66 19.75
CA SER A 127 -0.11 2.33 18.63
C SER A 127 -1.03 3.32 17.90
N ASN A 128 -2.29 2.91 17.66
CA ASN A 128 -3.25 3.67 16.83
C ASN A 128 -2.61 4.17 15.50
N ALA A 129 -1.67 3.40 14.96
CA ALA A 129 -0.95 3.76 13.75
C ALA A 129 -1.87 3.68 12.53
N LEU A 130 -1.79 4.71 11.70
CA LEU A 130 -2.34 4.74 10.35
C LEU A 130 -1.20 4.41 9.39
N ILE A 131 -1.15 3.20 8.88
CA ILE A 131 -0.03 2.66 8.10
C ILE A 131 -0.46 2.51 6.65
N GLU A 132 0.40 2.93 5.74
CA GLU A 132 0.26 2.74 4.30
C GLU A 132 1.36 1.81 3.78
N GLY A 133 0.99 0.90 2.90
CA GLY A 133 1.93 -0.01 2.25
C GLY A 133 1.38 -0.58 0.96
N VAL A 134 2.28 -1.17 0.17
CA VAL A 134 1.94 -1.90 -1.07
C VAL A 134 2.18 -3.38 -0.85
N VAL A 135 1.18 -4.20 -1.17
CA VAL A 135 1.25 -5.65 -1.10
C VAL A 135 0.98 -6.21 -2.49
N VAL A 136 1.96 -6.92 -3.02
CA VAL A 136 1.90 -7.55 -4.33
C VAL A 136 1.45 -8.99 -4.18
N LYS A 137 0.45 -9.37 -4.99
CA LYS A 137 0.02 -10.76 -5.12
C LYS A 137 0.48 -11.32 -6.45
N ASP A 138 1.37 -12.30 -6.41
CA ASP A 138 1.68 -13.15 -7.56
C ASP A 138 0.48 -14.08 -7.80
N LEU A 139 -0.19 -13.93 -8.95
CA LEU A 139 -1.39 -14.72 -9.26
C LEU A 139 -1.08 -16.17 -9.67
N ILE A 140 0.16 -16.46 -10.05
CA ILE A 140 0.60 -17.79 -10.49
C ILE A 140 0.97 -18.63 -9.27
N ASN A 141 1.84 -18.10 -8.41
CA ASN A 141 2.33 -18.79 -7.22
C ASN A 141 1.41 -18.60 -6.00
N ASN A 142 0.44 -17.69 -6.10
CA ASN A 142 -0.43 -17.27 -5.01
C ASN A 142 0.35 -16.77 -3.78
N LEU A 143 1.51 -16.14 -4.04
CA LEU A 143 2.39 -15.58 -3.03
C LEU A 143 2.08 -14.10 -2.82
N TRP A 144 2.19 -13.66 -1.57
CA TRP A 144 2.03 -12.27 -1.19
C TRP A 144 3.38 -11.73 -0.73
N GLU A 145 3.72 -10.55 -1.22
CA GLU A 145 4.94 -9.85 -0.86
C GLU A 145 4.62 -8.39 -0.54
N VAL A 146 5.11 -7.89 0.59
CA VAL A 146 5.05 -6.46 0.87
C VAL A 146 6.24 -5.80 0.16
N THR A 147 5.95 -4.88 -0.76
CA THR A 147 6.95 -4.20 -1.57
C THR A 147 6.97 -2.70 -1.27
N GLY A 148 8.13 -2.08 -1.54
CA GLY A 148 8.32 -0.66 -1.29
C GLY A 148 8.45 -0.31 0.19
N GLU A 149 8.32 0.99 0.49
CA GLU A 149 8.42 1.51 1.84
C GLU A 149 7.06 1.45 2.57
N ILE A 150 7.12 1.23 3.88
CA ILE A 150 5.96 1.26 4.76
C ILE A 150 5.93 2.61 5.45
N GLU A 151 4.87 3.36 5.22
CA GLU A 151 4.73 4.71 5.74
C GLU A 151 3.68 4.79 6.84
N ARG A 152 3.91 5.69 7.80
CA ARG A 152 2.92 6.01 8.83
C ARG A 152 2.37 7.41 8.58
N ASN A 153 1.07 7.47 8.31
CA ASN A 153 0.36 8.69 7.89
C ASN A 153 -0.20 9.51 9.06
N ASN A 154 0.05 9.11 10.32
CA ASN A 154 -0.38 9.87 11.50
C ASN A 154 0.75 10.10 12.51
N LYS A 155 0.60 11.14 13.33
CA LYS A 155 1.59 11.55 14.34
C LYS A 155 1.84 10.42 15.34
N TYR A 156 3.10 10.05 15.52
CA TYR A 156 3.55 9.08 16.53
C TYR A 156 4.23 9.74 17.74
N GLY A 157 4.76 10.97 17.60
CA GLY A 157 5.35 11.70 18.72
C GLY A 157 6.47 10.92 19.41
N ASN A 158 6.37 10.76 20.73
CA ASN A 158 7.39 10.06 21.53
C ASN A 158 7.09 8.57 21.78
N THR A 159 6.14 7.96 21.04
CA THR A 159 5.77 6.55 21.26
C THR A 159 6.87 5.59 20.84
N SER A 160 7.79 5.99 19.97
CA SER A 160 8.90 5.16 19.46
C SER A 160 10.27 5.52 20.07
N HIS A 161 10.29 6.09 21.28
CA HIS A 161 11.50 6.57 21.96
C HIS A 161 12.55 5.49 22.27
N CYS A 162 12.15 4.22 22.28
CA CYS A 162 13.01 3.07 22.45
C CYS A 162 13.74 2.68 21.16
N VAL A 163 13.41 3.25 20.01
CA VAL A 163 13.97 2.84 18.72
C VAL A 163 14.79 3.94 18.07
N VAL A 164 15.99 3.60 17.61
CA VAL A 164 16.86 4.53 16.87
C VAL A 164 16.65 4.43 15.36
N ASN A 165 16.45 3.22 14.83
CA ASN A 165 16.29 2.96 13.40
C ASN A 165 15.08 3.73 12.83
N PRO A 166 15.25 4.58 11.80
CA PRO A 166 14.16 5.42 11.27
C PRO A 166 12.94 4.65 10.77
N LEU A 167 13.14 3.50 10.12
CA LEU A 167 12.06 2.66 9.60
C LEU A 167 11.20 2.14 10.76
N LEU A 168 11.85 1.52 11.75
CA LEU A 168 11.19 0.97 12.92
C LEU A 168 10.58 2.07 13.81
N LYS A 169 11.16 3.27 13.81
CA LYS A 169 10.66 4.42 14.58
C LYS A 169 9.29 4.90 14.12
N LYS A 170 8.96 4.74 12.84
CA LYS A 170 7.61 5.02 12.32
C LYS A 170 6.59 3.98 12.82
N LEU A 171 7.02 2.74 13.03
CA LEU A 171 6.12 1.60 13.25
C LEU A 171 5.94 1.24 14.74
N CYS A 172 7.00 1.33 15.53
CA CYS A 172 7.04 0.86 16.91
C CYS A 172 6.26 1.76 17.88
N HIS A 173 5.51 1.12 18.79
CA HIS A 173 5.02 1.75 20.01
C HIS A 173 5.68 1.08 21.22
N CYS A 174 6.57 1.79 21.90
CA CYS A 174 7.40 1.27 22.98
C CYS A 174 6.58 1.05 24.25
N LEU A 175 6.64 -0.17 24.76
CA LEU A 175 6.09 -0.63 26.02
C LEU A 175 7.24 -1.12 26.90
N PRO A 176 7.20 -0.87 28.22
CA PRO A 176 8.20 -1.41 29.13
C PRO A 176 8.07 -2.94 29.22
N THR A 177 9.19 -3.65 29.20
CA THR A 177 9.22 -5.06 29.60
C THR A 177 9.10 -5.13 31.11
N LYS A 178 8.09 -5.85 31.62
CA LYS A 178 7.98 -6.15 33.06
C LYS A 178 9.12 -7.05 33.52
#